data_AF-A0A0A2C8S3-F1
#
_entry.id   AF-A0A0A2C8S3-F1
#
_cell.length_a   1.000
_cell.length_b   1.000
_cell.length_c   1.000
_cell.angle_alpha   90.00
_cell.angle_beta   90.00
_cell.angle_gamma   90.00
#
_symmetry.space_group_name_H-M   'P 1'
#
loop_
_entity.id
_entity.type
_entity.pdbx_description
1 polymer ?
#
loop_
_entity_poly.entity_id
_entity_poly.type
_entity_poly.pdbx_seq_one_letter_code
_entity_poly.pdbx_strand_id
1 'polypeptide(L)' 'MGRSAYLCPTESCFEEALKRKRLQKSLRCDIHSSVFNMLQKQLNTCIDSDTEA' A
#
# COMPACT_ATOMS: atom_id res chain seq x y z
N MET A 1 -12.76 -13.76 -10.03
CA MET A 1 -12.24 -13.93 -8.66
C MET A 1 -11.02 -13.02 -8.49
N GLY A 2 -11.20 -11.85 -7.88
CA GLY A 2 -10.13 -10.87 -7.67
C GLY A 2 -9.27 -11.21 -6.45
N ARG A 3 -8.02 -10.73 -6.44
CA ARG A 3 -7.15 -10.76 -5.25
C ARG A 3 -7.11 -9.37 -4.66
N SER A 4 -7.21 -9.28 -3.34
CA SER A 4 -6.99 -8.05 -2.59
C SER A 4 -5.80 -8.24 -1.66
N ALA A 5 -5.17 -7.13 -1.28
CA ALA A 5 -4.12 -7.09 -0.28
C ALA A 5 -4.34 -5.83 0.55
N TYR A 6 -4.15 -5.94 1.86
CA TYR A 6 -4.24 -4.82 2.78
C TYR A 6 -2.84 -4.35 3.15
N LEU A 7 -2.72 -3.05 3.41
CA LEU A 7 -1.49 -2.41 3.83
C LEU A 7 -1.79 -1.48 5.01
N CYS A 8 -0.88 -1.43 5.98
CA CYS A 8 -1.03 -0.55 7.13
C CYS A 8 -0.89 0.92 6.71
N PRO A 9 -1.57 1.86 7.39
CA PRO A 9 -1.53 3.29 7.08
C PRO A 9 -0.20 3.98 7.46
N THR A 10 0.82 3.23 7.87
CA THR A 10 2.11 3.74 8.34
C THR A 10 3.16 3.76 7.22
N GLU A 11 3.94 4.83 7.11
CA GLU A 11 5.04 4.94 6.12
C GLU A 11 6.05 3.79 6.24
N SER A 12 6.44 3.39 7.46
CA SER A 12 7.40 2.30 7.67
C SER A 12 6.93 0.95 7.10
N CYS A 13 5.64 0.65 7.23
CA CYS A 13 5.03 -0.54 6.63
C CYS A 13 4.99 -0.44 5.10
N PHE A 14 4.66 0.74 4.57
CA PHE A 14 4.63 0.98 3.13
C PHE A 14 6.02 0.79 2.50
N GLU A 15 7.07 1.36 3.10
CA GLU A 15 8.44 1.19 2.62
C GLU A 15 8.89 -0.28 2.63
N GLU A 16 8.63 -1.01 3.72
CA GLU A 16 8.98 -2.44 3.80
C GLU A 16 8.19 -3.26 2.77
N ALA A 17 6.91 -2.95 2.56
CA ALA A 17 6.09 -3.61 1.55
C ALA A 17 6.57 -3.33 0.12
N LEU A 18 7.03 -2.12 -0.15
CA LEU A 18 7.56 -1.68 -1.44
C LEU A 18 8.93 -2.32 -1.70
N LYS A 19 9.86 -2.26 -0.74
CA LYS A 19 11.19 -2.91 -0.80
C LYS A 19 11.08 -4.41 -1.04
N ARG A 20 10.13 -5.08 -0.38
CA ARG A 20 9.94 -6.54 -0.49
C ARG A 20 8.96 -6.96 -1.61
N LYS A 21 8.43 -6.01 -2.39
CA LYS A 21 7.43 -6.25 -3.46
C LYS A 21 6.23 -7.07 -2.96
N ARG A 22 5.77 -6.83 -1.73
CA ARG A 22 4.70 -7.62 -1.09
C ARG A 22 3.37 -7.49 -1.82
N LEU A 23 3.02 -6.29 -2.27
CA LEU A 23 1.79 -6.05 -3.03
C LEU A 23 1.80 -6.80 -4.37
N GLN A 24 2.91 -6.75 -5.10
CA GLN A 24 3.07 -7.48 -6.37
C GLN A 24 2.95 -8.99 -6.17
N LYS A 25 3.54 -9.54 -5.11
CA LYS A 25 3.44 -10.98 -4.77
C LYS A 25 2.01 -11.39 -4.39
N SER A 26 1.32 -10.58 -3.59
CA SER A 26 -0.04 -10.89 -3.13
C SER A 26 -1.06 -10.83 -4.28
N LEU A 27 -0.93 -9.81 -5.14
CA LEU A 27 -1.82 -9.62 -6.29
C LEU A 27 -1.39 -10.49 -7.50
N ARG A 28 -0.15 -11.00 -7.49
CA ARG A 28 0.54 -11.68 -8.60
C ARG A 28 0.52 -10.89 -9.90
N CYS A 29 0.70 -9.57 -9.79
CA CYS A 29 0.80 -8.66 -10.92
C CYS A 29 1.93 -7.66 -10.70
N ASP A 30 2.51 -7.19 -11.79
CA ASP A 30 3.43 -6.07 -11.73
C ASP A 30 2.65 -4.78 -11.53
N ILE A 31 2.96 -4.12 -10.42
CA ILE A 31 2.39 -2.83 -10.05
C ILE A 31 3.40 -1.77 -10.43
N HIS A 32 2.96 -0.80 -11.22
CA HIS A 32 3.80 0.28 -11.70
C HIS A 32 4.09 1.29 -10.58
N SER A 33 5.28 1.91 -10.62
CA SER A 33 5.75 2.89 -9.62
C SER A 33 4.80 4.06 -9.42
N SER A 34 4.05 4.43 -10.46
CA SER A 34 3.02 5.48 -10.38
C SER A 34 1.93 5.16 -9.35
N VAL A 35 1.49 3.89 -9.27
CA VAL A 35 0.49 3.44 -8.31
C VAL A 35 1.02 3.52 -6.88
N PHE A 36 2.29 3.14 -6.68
CA PHE A 36 2.94 3.30 -5.38
C PHE A 36 3.06 4.77 -4.97
N ASN A 37 3.41 5.67 -5.89
CA ASN A 37 3.51 7.10 -5.59
C ASN A 37 2.14 7.71 -5.24
N MET A 38 1.07 7.29 -5.93
CA MET A 38 -0.31 7.66 -5.57
C MET A 38 -0.70 7.13 -4.20
N LEU A 39 -0.43 5.86 -3.89
CA LEU A 39 -0.68 5.27 -2.58
C LEU A 39 0.07 5.99 -1.46
N GLN A 40 1.33 6.36 -1.69
CA GLN A 40 2.12 7.10 -0.71
C GLN A 40 1.56 8.50 -0.46
N LYS A 41 1.14 9.21 -1.52
CA LYS A 41 0.47 10.50 -1.37
C LYS A 41 -0.84 10.39 -0.61
N GLN A 42 -1.62 9.35 -0.88
CA GLN A 42 -2.86 9.08 -0.15
C GLN A 42 -2.59 8.76 1.31
N LEU A 43 -1.62 7.88 1.61
CA LEU A 43 -1.19 7.59 2.99
C LEU A 43 -0.84 8.86 3.77
N ASN A 44 -0.06 9.75 3.15
CA ASN A 44 0.34 11.02 3.78
C ASN A 44 -0.81 12.03 3.91
N THR A 45 -1.89 11.83 3.15
CA THR A 45 -3.11 12.66 3.19
C THR A 45 -4.17 12.07 4.14
N CYS A 46 -4.18 10.75 4.34
CA CYS A 46 -5.21 10.00 5.06
C CYS A 46 -4.89 9.71 6.53
N ILE A 47 -3.81 10.27 7.09
CA ILE A 47 -3.46 10.09 8.52
C ILE A 47 -4.56 10.67 9.45
N ASP A 48 -5.54 11.41 8.91
CA ASP A 48 -6.69 11.96 9.65
C ASP A 48 -7.98 11.09 9.66
N SER A 49 -7.99 9.85 9.17
CA SER A 49 -9.24 9.05 9.20
C SER A 49 -9.00 7.55 9.30
N ASP A 50 -9.68 6.91 10.27
CA ASP A 50 -9.79 5.46 10.48
C ASP A 50 -8.64 4.76 11.21
N THR A 51 -8.34 5.24 12.42
CA THR A 51 -8.23 4.31 13.55
C THR A 51 -9.57 4.33 14.28
N GLU A 52 -10.55 3.56 13.83
CA GLU A 52 -11.79 3.40 14.59
C GLU A 52 -12.28 1.94 14.57
N ALA A 53 -12.38 1.42 15.80
CA ALA A 53 -13.10 0.24 16.30
C ALA A 53 -12.64 -1.17 15.91
#